data_AF-X1KQN0-F1
#
_entry.id   AF-X1KQN0-F1
#
_cell.length_a   1.000
_cell.length_b   1.000
_cell.length_c   1.000
_cell.angle_alpha   90.00
_cell.angle_beta   90.00
_cell.angle_gamma   90.00
#
_symmetry.space_group_name_H-M   'P 1'
#
loop_
_entity.id
_entity.type
_entity.pdbx_description
1 polymer ?
#
loop_
_entity_poly.entity_id
_entity_poly.type
_entity_poly.pdbx_seq_one_letter_code
_entity_poly.pdbx_strand_id
1 'polypeptide(L)'
;TGIANAYLDSVPLVAITGQVARPFIGKDAFQETDITGITLPITKHNHLVLDVGSLARIVKEAFHLARTGRPGPVLIDIPRDIFMEQTEFHYPSKVDLPGYKPTLQGHPVQIKKAAKLVNEAQRPLIIAGRGVIISEAYAELKQLAETAQIPVVTTLLGIGCFPESHVLSYGMLGMHGMAYA
;
A
#
# COMPACT_ATOMS: atom_id res chain seq x y z
N THR A 1 -8.92 11.72 8.58
CA THR A 1 -9.85 10.85 7.83
C THR A 1 -9.28 10.34 6.52
N GLY A 2 -8.91 11.21 5.56
CA GLY A 2 -8.39 10.76 4.25
C GLY A 2 -7.18 9.83 4.33
N ILE A 3 -6.22 10.13 5.20
CA ILE A 3 -5.06 9.27 5.47
C ILE A 3 -5.52 7.86 5.95
N ALA A 4 -6.43 7.80 6.92
CA ALA A 4 -6.92 6.52 7.43
C ALA A 4 -7.65 5.69 6.36
N ASN A 5 -8.49 6.32 5.53
CA ASN A 5 -9.14 5.61 4.44
C ASN A 5 -8.12 5.08 3.42
N ALA A 6 -7.13 5.89 3.03
CA ALA A 6 -6.06 5.44 2.15
C ALA A 6 -5.28 4.26 2.73
N TYR A 7 -5.03 4.24 4.03
CA TYR A 7 -4.35 3.13 4.72
C TYR A 7 -5.18 1.84 4.68
N LEU A 8 -6.46 1.93 5.03
CA LEU A 8 -7.35 0.78 5.06
C LEU A 8 -7.53 0.17 3.67
N ASP A 9 -7.67 1.00 2.64
CA ASP A 9 -7.92 0.53 1.29
C ASP A 9 -6.64 0.15 0.55
N SER A 10 -5.45 0.47 1.06
CA SER A 10 -4.16 0.28 0.36
C SER A 10 -3.97 1.23 -0.83
N VAL A 11 -4.28 2.50 -0.63
CA VAL A 11 -4.08 3.57 -1.62
C VAL A 11 -2.70 4.21 -1.40
N PRO A 12 -1.83 4.26 -2.42
CA PRO A 12 -0.57 4.99 -2.32
C PRO A 12 -0.85 6.50 -2.20
N LEU A 13 -0.48 7.09 -1.07
CA LEU A 13 -0.68 8.51 -0.79
C LEU A 13 0.56 9.08 -0.12
N VAL A 14 0.98 10.28 -0.49
CA VAL A 14 2.02 11.03 0.22
C VAL A 14 1.39 12.31 0.74
N ALA A 15 1.21 12.40 2.05
CA ALA A 15 0.69 13.58 2.72
C ALA A 15 1.86 14.49 3.12
N ILE A 16 1.87 15.73 2.64
CA ILE A 16 2.88 16.72 3.01
C ILE A 16 2.20 17.74 3.92
N THR A 17 2.71 17.90 5.14
CA THR A 17 2.19 18.84 6.14
C THR A 17 3.24 19.86 6.50
N GLY A 18 2.80 21.07 6.82
CA GLY A 18 3.65 22.11 7.39
C GLY A 18 3.67 22.00 8.91
N GLN A 19 4.83 22.28 9.49
CA GLN A 19 5.04 22.31 10.94
C GLN A 19 5.56 23.69 11.37
N VAL A 20 5.42 24.03 12.65
CA VAL A 20 6.10 25.19 13.24
C VAL A 20 7.61 25.11 13.03
N ALA A 21 8.30 26.25 13.08
CA ALA A 21 9.75 26.24 12.90
C ALA A 21 10.43 25.40 13.99
N ARG A 22 11.54 24.72 13.67
CA ARG A 22 12.19 23.73 14.56
C ARG A 22 12.40 24.20 16.02
N PRO A 23 12.80 25.46 16.32
CA PRO A 23 12.98 25.92 17.70
C PRO A 23 11.69 25.99 18.54
N PHE A 24 10.52 25.91 17.89
CA PHE A 24 9.21 25.95 18.52
C PHE A 24 8.56 24.58 18.67
N ILE A 25 9.13 23.53 18.06
CA ILE A 25 8.62 22.17 18.22
C ILE A 25 8.79 21.73 19.69
N GLY A 26 7.75 21.16 20.26
CA GLY A 26 7.61 20.74 21.66
C GLY A 26 7.30 21.88 22.63
N LYS A 27 6.84 23.05 22.18
CA LYS A 27 6.63 24.24 23.04
C LYS A 27 5.19 24.74 23.09
N ASP A 28 4.24 23.96 22.59
CA ASP A 28 2.83 24.34 22.45
C ASP A 28 2.69 25.66 21.68
N ALA A 29 3.48 25.80 20.62
CA ALA A 29 3.47 27.00 19.79
C ALA A 29 2.13 27.13 19.04
N PHE A 30 1.84 28.35 18.54
CA PHE A 30 0.59 28.59 17.83
C PHE A 30 0.44 27.65 16.61
N GLN A 31 -0.65 26.88 16.59
CA GLN A 31 -0.96 25.84 15.59
C GLN A 31 0.01 24.65 15.55
N GLU A 32 0.88 24.51 16.55
CA GLU A 32 1.66 23.29 16.70
C GLU A 32 0.74 22.09 16.96
N THR A 33 1.02 20.97 16.31
CA THR A 33 0.35 19.70 16.56
C THR A 33 1.31 18.56 16.24
N ASP A 34 1.39 17.55 17.11
CA ASP A 34 2.13 16.31 16.82
C ASP A 34 1.36 15.46 15.79
N ILE A 35 1.40 15.91 14.53
CA ILE A 35 0.76 15.20 13.42
C ILE A 35 1.40 13.84 13.19
N THR A 36 2.69 13.69 13.52
CA THR A 36 3.38 12.40 13.39
C THR A 36 2.85 11.38 14.39
N GLY A 37 2.61 11.76 15.64
CA GLY A 37 1.96 10.90 16.64
C GLY A 37 0.51 10.57 16.27
N ILE A 38 -0.26 11.57 15.82
CA ILE A 38 -1.66 11.38 15.40
C ILE A 38 -1.79 10.39 14.24
N THR A 39 -0.86 10.45 13.27
CA THR A 39 -0.96 9.67 12.04
C THR A 39 -0.20 8.36 12.07
N LEU A 40 0.66 8.13 13.07
CA LEU A 40 1.46 6.91 13.24
C LEU A 40 0.66 5.59 13.06
N PRO A 41 -0.56 5.42 13.63
CA PRO A 41 -1.31 4.17 13.47
C PRO A 41 -2.00 4.02 12.10
N ILE A 42 -2.02 5.09 11.29
CA ILE A 42 -2.76 5.16 10.02
C ILE A 42 -1.86 5.54 8.84
N THR A 43 -0.54 5.41 8.98
CA THR A 43 0.44 5.55 7.90
C THR A 43 1.37 4.34 7.88
N LYS A 44 1.99 4.12 6.72
CA LYS A 44 3.10 3.16 6.60
C LYS A 44 4.36 3.68 7.27
N HIS A 45 4.55 5.00 7.21
CA HIS A 45 5.70 5.68 7.77
C HIS A 45 5.42 7.18 7.87
N ASN A 46 6.10 7.83 8.81
CA ASN A 46 6.08 9.28 9.01
C ASN A 46 7.52 9.80 9.02
N HIS A 47 7.75 10.91 8.34
CA HIS A 47 8.99 11.67 8.41
C HIS A 47 8.71 13.03 9.06
N LEU A 48 9.57 13.44 10.00
CA LEU A 48 9.72 14.84 10.41
C LEU A 48 11.05 15.34 9.85
N VAL A 49 11.02 16.31 8.94
CA VAL A 49 12.21 16.81 8.27
C VAL A 49 12.92 17.83 9.14
N LEU A 50 14.05 17.45 9.76
CA LEU A 50 14.83 18.35 10.62
C LEU A 50 16.04 18.98 9.93
N ASP A 51 16.40 18.46 8.76
CA ASP A 51 17.54 18.91 7.95
C ASP A 51 17.12 19.03 6.48
N VAL A 52 17.35 20.21 5.89
CA VAL A 52 17.00 20.50 4.49
C VAL A 52 17.80 19.62 3.51
N GLY A 53 19.03 19.22 3.86
CA GLY A 53 19.85 18.32 3.04
C GLY A 53 19.25 16.92 2.88
N SER A 54 18.44 16.48 3.86
CA SER A 54 17.75 15.20 3.83
C SER A 54 16.45 15.19 3.01
N LEU A 55 15.90 16.37 2.67
CA LEU A 55 14.56 16.51 2.10
C LEU A 55 14.39 15.73 0.79
N ALA A 56 15.36 15.83 -0.13
CA ALA A 56 15.30 15.13 -1.42
C ALA A 56 15.26 13.60 -1.25
N ARG A 57 16.02 13.07 -0.28
CA ARG A 57 16.03 11.65 0.07
C ARG A 57 14.71 11.21 0.69
N ILE A 58 14.19 11.97 1.66
CA ILE A 58 12.93 11.70 2.34
C ILE A 58 11.77 11.66 1.36
N VAL A 59 11.70 12.61 0.42
CA VAL A 59 10.66 12.61 -0.63
C VAL A 59 10.76 11.34 -1.47
N LYS A 60 11.97 10.94 -1.91
CA LYS A 60 12.16 9.71 -2.68
C LYS A 60 11.74 8.47 -1.89
N GLU A 61 12.13 8.38 -0.63
CA GLU A 61 11.75 7.31 0.30
C GLU A 61 10.25 7.22 0.48
N ALA A 62 9.59 8.36 0.71
CA ALA A 62 8.15 8.41 0.93
C ALA A 62 7.35 7.89 -0.26
N PHE A 63 7.71 8.28 -1.49
CA PHE A 63 7.07 7.76 -2.70
C PHE A 63 7.36 6.27 -2.93
N HIS A 64 8.57 5.81 -2.60
CA HIS A 64 8.91 4.39 -2.67
C HIS A 64 8.09 3.56 -1.66
N LEU A 65 8.05 4.00 -0.40
CA LEU A 65 7.27 3.38 0.67
C LEU A 65 5.78 3.37 0.34
N ALA A 66 5.23 4.48 -0.16
CA ALA A 66 3.80 4.56 -0.48
C ALA A 66 3.37 3.54 -1.54
N ARG A 67 4.26 3.22 -2.50
CA ARG A 67 3.95 2.42 -3.69
C ARG A 67 4.34 0.94 -3.62
N THR A 68 5.28 0.56 -2.74
CA THR A 68 5.82 -0.80 -2.70
C THR A 68 5.23 -1.65 -1.58
N GLY A 69 5.36 -2.98 -1.68
CA GLY A 69 4.69 -3.93 -0.78
C GLY A 69 3.16 -3.78 -0.87
N ARG A 70 2.46 -3.78 0.26
CA ARG A 70 1.07 -3.29 0.33
C ARG A 70 1.11 -1.74 0.23
N PRO A 71 0.56 -1.10 -0.81
CA PRO A 71 0.56 0.35 -0.92
C PRO A 71 -0.18 1.01 0.25
N GLY A 72 0.13 2.26 0.54
CA GLY A 72 -0.50 2.98 1.64
C GLY A 72 0.06 4.39 1.82
N PRO A 73 -0.50 5.16 2.76
CA PRO A 73 -0.12 6.53 2.99
C PRO A 73 1.22 6.65 3.73
N VAL A 74 2.02 7.65 3.35
CA VAL A 74 3.22 8.11 4.07
C VAL A 74 3.06 9.60 4.35
N LEU A 75 3.44 10.06 5.54
CA LEU A 75 3.43 11.48 5.89
C LEU A 75 4.83 12.07 5.89
N ILE A 76 4.97 13.29 5.37
CA ILE A 76 6.18 14.11 5.44
C ILE A 76 5.79 15.43 6.12
N ASP A 77 6.23 15.61 7.36
CA ASP A 77 6.03 16.84 8.13
C ASP A 77 7.26 17.74 7.98
N ILE A 78 7.04 18.98 7.53
CA ILE A 78 8.11 19.90 7.14
C ILE A 78 8.00 21.20 7.96
N PRO A 79 8.93 21.47 8.88
CA PRO A 79 9.04 22.73 9.60
C PRO A 79 9.16 23.92 8.66
N ARG A 80 8.51 25.05 9.01
CA ARG A 80 8.50 26.26 8.19
C ARG A 80 9.91 26.76 7.82
N ASP A 81 10.86 26.69 8.75
CA ASP A 81 12.23 27.16 8.52
C ASP A 81 12.98 26.30 7.49
N ILE A 82 12.68 25.00 7.39
CA ILE A 82 13.23 24.12 6.36
C ILE A 82 12.82 24.57 4.95
N PHE A 83 11.60 25.08 4.77
CA PHE A 83 11.18 25.63 3.48
C PHE A 83 11.94 26.91 3.09
N MET A 84 12.54 27.61 4.05
CA MET A 84 13.29 28.85 3.81
C MET A 84 14.80 28.61 3.65
N GLU A 85 15.30 27.49 4.13
CA GLU A 85 16.70 27.12 4.03
C GLU A 85 17.10 26.75 2.60
N GLN A 86 18.36 27.03 2.27
CA GLN A 86 18.98 26.65 1.01
C GLN A 86 19.98 25.54 1.26
N THR A 87 20.05 24.60 0.32
CA THR A 87 21.02 23.51 0.31
C THR A 87 21.35 23.15 -1.13
N GLU A 88 22.48 22.48 -1.34
CA GLU A 88 22.75 21.80 -2.59
C GLU A 88 21.72 20.68 -2.80
N PHE A 89 21.12 20.63 -3.99
CA PHE A 89 20.17 19.59 -4.34
C PHE A 89 20.90 18.37 -4.87
N HIS A 90 20.81 17.26 -4.12
CA HIS A 90 21.30 15.96 -4.54
C HIS A 90 20.18 14.91 -4.45
N TYR A 91 19.68 14.48 -5.60
CA TYR A 91 18.67 13.42 -5.66
C TYR A 91 19.32 12.04 -5.56
N PRO A 92 19.04 11.23 -4.53
CA PRO A 92 19.72 9.95 -4.36
C PRO A 92 19.36 8.98 -5.48
N SER A 93 20.32 8.19 -5.96
CA SER A 93 20.10 7.21 -7.03
C SER A 93 19.26 6.02 -6.57
N LYS A 94 19.44 5.58 -5.33
CA LYS A 94 18.76 4.44 -4.71
C LYS A 94 17.98 4.88 -3.46
N VAL A 95 17.00 4.07 -3.09
CA VAL A 95 16.32 4.17 -1.80
C VAL A 95 16.93 3.13 -0.88
N ASP A 96 17.42 3.55 0.28
CA ASP A 96 17.95 2.65 1.31
C ASP A 96 17.12 2.81 2.57
N LEU A 97 16.30 1.80 2.84
CA LEU A 97 15.37 1.77 3.97
C LEU A 97 15.69 0.53 4.81
N PRO A 98 16.48 0.68 5.88
CA PRO A 98 16.81 -0.43 6.78
C PRO A 98 15.53 -1.12 7.27
N GLY A 99 15.48 -2.45 7.12
CA GLY A 99 14.34 -3.27 7.54
C GLY A 99 13.16 -3.31 6.57
N TYR A 100 13.11 -2.48 5.53
CA TYR A 100 12.05 -2.51 4.53
C TYR A 100 12.49 -3.26 3.26
N LYS A 101 12.10 -4.54 3.18
CA LYS A 101 12.44 -5.43 2.05
C LYS A 101 11.19 -6.16 1.56
N PRO A 102 10.40 -5.58 0.63
CA PRO A 102 9.21 -6.25 0.11
C PRO A 102 9.59 -7.54 -0.62
N THR A 103 8.85 -8.62 -0.37
CA THR A 103 9.05 -9.89 -1.07
C THR A 103 8.35 -9.82 -2.42
N LEU A 104 9.12 -9.78 -3.51
CA LEU A 104 8.59 -9.69 -4.88
C LEU A 104 8.45 -11.04 -5.58
N GLN A 105 9.12 -12.07 -5.07
CA GLN A 105 9.11 -13.41 -5.65
C GLN A 105 8.51 -14.40 -4.67
N GLY A 106 7.58 -15.21 -5.14
CA GLY A 106 7.01 -16.28 -4.35
C GLY A 106 8.01 -17.42 -4.14
N HIS A 107 7.96 -18.07 -2.98
CA HIS A 107 8.87 -19.15 -2.65
C HIS A 107 8.53 -20.42 -3.45
N PRO A 108 9.41 -20.95 -4.32
CA PRO A 108 9.06 -22.03 -5.26
C PRO A 108 8.51 -23.29 -4.59
N VAL A 109 9.07 -23.67 -3.44
CA VAL A 109 8.60 -24.84 -2.67
C VAL A 109 7.20 -24.62 -2.10
N GLN A 110 6.86 -23.40 -1.66
CA GLN A 110 5.54 -23.10 -1.12
C GLN A 110 4.50 -23.06 -2.24
N ILE A 111 4.86 -22.49 -3.39
CA ILE A 111 4.01 -22.49 -4.60
C ILE A 111 3.71 -23.94 -5.02
N LYS A 112 4.71 -24.82 -5.08
CA LYS A 112 4.49 -26.25 -5.41
C LYS A 112 3.55 -26.93 -4.41
N LYS A 113 3.68 -26.63 -3.11
CA LYS A 113 2.77 -27.15 -2.08
C LYS A 113 1.35 -26.64 -2.28
N ALA A 114 1.18 -25.35 -2.54
CA ALA A 114 -0.14 -24.76 -2.81
C ALA A 114 -0.79 -25.36 -4.06
N ALA A 115 -0.04 -25.52 -5.15
CA ALA A 115 -0.52 -26.15 -6.38
C ALA A 115 -0.97 -27.61 -6.15
N LYS A 116 -0.23 -28.38 -5.33
CA LYS A 116 -0.64 -29.73 -4.94
C LYS A 116 -1.98 -29.72 -4.19
N LEU A 117 -2.12 -28.84 -3.20
CA LEU A 117 -3.38 -28.71 -2.45
C LEU A 117 -4.56 -28.32 -3.34
N VAL A 118 -4.34 -27.41 -4.29
CA VAL A 118 -5.36 -27.02 -5.28
C VAL A 118 -5.78 -28.22 -6.13
N ASN A 119 -4.82 -29.01 -6.62
CA ASN A 119 -5.10 -30.19 -7.46
C ASN A 119 -5.81 -31.33 -6.70
N GLU A 120 -5.60 -31.45 -5.40
CA GLU A 120 -6.23 -32.46 -4.54
C GLU A 120 -7.60 -32.00 -3.98
N ALA A 121 -7.92 -30.71 -4.09
CA ALA A 121 -9.14 -30.14 -3.56
C ALA A 121 -10.38 -30.60 -4.34
N GLN A 122 -11.42 -31.01 -3.60
CA GLN A 122 -12.69 -31.45 -4.20
C GLN A 122 -13.63 -30.28 -4.54
N ARG A 123 -13.51 -29.17 -3.81
CA ARG A 123 -14.35 -27.96 -3.94
C ARG A 123 -13.54 -26.68 -3.70
N PRO A 124 -12.53 -26.40 -4.54
CA PRO A 124 -11.73 -25.19 -4.41
C PRO A 124 -12.55 -23.94 -4.77
N LEU A 125 -12.15 -22.80 -4.20
CA LEU A 125 -12.69 -21.47 -4.48
C LEU A 125 -11.56 -20.46 -4.45
N ILE A 126 -11.50 -19.56 -5.43
CA ILE A 126 -10.57 -18.42 -5.41
C ILE A 126 -11.29 -17.20 -4.84
N ILE A 127 -10.74 -16.64 -3.76
CA ILE A 127 -11.13 -15.33 -3.23
C ILE A 127 -10.13 -14.29 -3.74
N ALA A 128 -10.53 -13.53 -4.76
CA ALA A 128 -9.70 -12.51 -5.37
C ALA A 128 -9.97 -11.13 -4.75
N GLY A 129 -8.91 -10.44 -4.35
CA GLY A 129 -8.99 -9.12 -3.73
C GLY A 129 -8.24 -8.05 -4.50
N ARG A 130 -8.19 -6.85 -3.92
CA ARG A 130 -7.50 -5.67 -4.49
C ARG A 130 -6.04 -5.93 -4.87
N GLY A 131 -5.38 -6.90 -4.22
CA GLY A 131 -4.00 -7.28 -4.54
C GLY A 131 -3.80 -7.64 -6.02
N VAL A 132 -4.77 -8.28 -6.66
CA VAL A 132 -4.73 -8.62 -8.09
C VAL A 132 -4.69 -7.36 -8.97
N ILE A 133 -5.50 -6.35 -8.62
CA ILE A 133 -5.55 -5.06 -9.31
C ILE A 133 -4.22 -4.31 -9.13
N ILE A 134 -3.71 -4.27 -7.90
CA ILE A 134 -2.45 -3.58 -7.57
C ILE A 134 -1.27 -4.18 -8.32
N SER A 135 -1.23 -5.50 -8.48
CA SER A 135 -0.17 -6.20 -9.21
C SER A 135 -0.46 -6.35 -10.71
N GLU A 136 -1.58 -5.85 -11.19
CA GLU A 136 -2.07 -6.02 -12.57
C GLU A 136 -2.15 -7.49 -13.02
N ALA A 137 -2.37 -8.41 -12.08
CA ALA A 137 -2.29 -9.86 -12.32
C ALA A 137 -3.61 -10.46 -12.88
N TYR A 138 -4.26 -9.71 -13.77
CA TYR A 138 -5.57 -10.07 -14.33
C TYR A 138 -5.48 -11.33 -15.19
N ALA A 139 -4.46 -11.41 -16.04
CA ALA A 139 -4.27 -12.53 -16.97
C ALA A 139 -3.88 -13.81 -16.21
N GLU A 140 -3.03 -13.69 -15.20
CA GLU A 140 -2.56 -14.78 -14.36
C GLU A 140 -3.69 -15.36 -13.50
N LEU A 141 -4.52 -14.49 -12.90
CA LEU A 141 -5.72 -14.93 -12.18
C LEU A 141 -6.66 -15.69 -13.13
N LYS A 142 -6.90 -15.13 -14.32
CA LYS A 142 -7.76 -15.76 -15.31
C LYS A 142 -7.24 -17.12 -15.74
N GLN A 143 -5.96 -17.20 -16.09
CA GLN A 143 -5.30 -18.44 -16.49
C GLN A 143 -5.36 -19.50 -15.38
N LEU A 144 -5.13 -19.12 -14.13
CA LEU A 144 -5.24 -20.04 -13.00
C LEU A 144 -6.66 -20.60 -12.84
N ALA A 145 -7.67 -19.72 -12.86
CA ALA A 145 -9.08 -20.11 -12.73
C ALA A 145 -9.52 -21.04 -13.87
N GLU A 146 -9.17 -20.71 -15.12
CA GLU A 146 -9.49 -21.53 -16.29
C GLU A 146 -8.75 -22.86 -16.30
N THR A 147 -7.47 -22.88 -15.92
CA THR A 147 -6.67 -24.12 -15.94
C THR A 147 -7.18 -25.14 -14.93
N ALA A 148 -7.51 -24.68 -13.72
CA ALA A 148 -7.96 -25.55 -12.65
C ALA A 148 -9.50 -25.64 -12.54
N GLN A 149 -10.23 -24.94 -13.43
CA GLN A 149 -11.70 -24.86 -13.44
C GLN A 149 -12.27 -24.45 -12.06
N ILE A 150 -11.68 -23.42 -11.44
CA ILE A 150 -12.04 -22.98 -10.09
C ILE A 150 -12.92 -21.72 -10.17
N PRO A 151 -14.08 -21.69 -9.49
CA PRO A 151 -14.87 -20.47 -9.38
C PRO A 151 -14.11 -19.35 -8.66
N VAL A 152 -14.39 -18.12 -9.05
CA VAL A 152 -13.77 -16.90 -8.53
C VAL A 152 -14.85 -16.01 -7.92
N VAL A 153 -14.64 -15.63 -6.67
CA VAL A 153 -15.41 -14.60 -5.96
C VAL A 153 -14.49 -13.43 -5.64
N THR A 154 -15.03 -12.21 -5.62
CA THR A 154 -14.26 -10.99 -5.38
C THR A 154 -14.62 -10.33 -4.06
N THR A 155 -13.63 -9.74 -3.38
CA THR A 155 -13.93 -8.75 -2.32
C THR A 155 -14.47 -7.47 -2.96
N LEU A 156 -15.13 -6.58 -2.18
CA LEU A 156 -15.57 -5.27 -2.67
C LEU A 156 -14.46 -4.50 -3.42
N LEU A 157 -13.25 -4.43 -2.85
CA LEU A 157 -12.11 -3.75 -3.47
C LEU A 157 -11.42 -4.54 -4.59
N GLY A 158 -11.87 -5.77 -4.85
CA GLY A 158 -11.37 -6.66 -5.91
C GLY A 158 -12.30 -6.69 -7.11
N ILE A 159 -13.46 -6.03 -7.06
CA ILE A 159 -14.37 -5.91 -8.20
C ILE A 159 -13.60 -5.35 -9.40
N GLY A 160 -13.77 -5.99 -10.56
CA GLY A 160 -13.03 -5.68 -11.79
C GLY A 160 -11.72 -6.45 -11.97
N CYS A 161 -11.25 -7.21 -10.98
CA CYS A 161 -10.03 -8.02 -11.14
C CYS A 161 -10.24 -9.31 -11.96
N PHE A 162 -11.49 -9.70 -12.20
CA PHE A 162 -11.88 -10.86 -13.00
C PHE A 162 -13.14 -10.49 -13.82
N PRO A 163 -13.29 -10.94 -15.09
CA PRO A 163 -14.43 -10.54 -15.91
C PRO A 163 -15.75 -11.08 -15.33
N GLU A 164 -16.69 -10.19 -14.98
CA GLU A 164 -17.94 -10.59 -14.31
C GLU A 164 -18.87 -11.44 -15.19
N SER A 165 -18.75 -11.31 -16.52
CA SER A 165 -19.49 -12.13 -17.49
C SER A 165 -18.88 -13.53 -17.71
N HIS A 166 -17.74 -13.84 -17.09
CA HIS A 166 -17.09 -15.12 -17.23
C HIS A 166 -17.86 -16.21 -16.47
N VAL A 167 -17.92 -17.43 -17.01
CA VAL A 167 -18.69 -18.55 -16.42
C VAL A 167 -18.20 -18.94 -15.02
N LEU A 168 -16.92 -18.72 -14.73
CA LEU A 168 -16.33 -18.96 -13.40
C LEU A 168 -16.48 -17.76 -12.44
N SER A 169 -17.12 -16.66 -12.83
CA SER A 169 -17.35 -15.51 -11.97
C SER A 169 -18.59 -15.72 -11.11
N TYR A 170 -18.42 -15.72 -9.79
CA TYR A 170 -19.51 -15.85 -8.82
C TYR A 170 -19.84 -14.52 -8.13
N GLY A 171 -19.24 -13.42 -8.58
CA GLY A 171 -19.53 -12.08 -8.09
C GLY A 171 -18.84 -11.75 -6.75
N MET A 172 -19.32 -10.68 -6.13
CA MET A 172 -18.74 -10.16 -4.90
C MET A 172 -19.24 -10.95 -3.68
N LEU A 173 -18.33 -11.35 -2.78
CA LEU A 173 -18.68 -11.89 -1.45
C LEU A 173 -18.76 -10.76 -0.40
N GLY A 174 -19.47 -11.02 0.71
CA GLY A 174 -19.51 -10.14 1.88
C GLY A 174 -20.93 -9.91 2.40
N MET A 175 -21.09 -8.93 3.30
CA MET A 175 -22.38 -8.63 3.96
C MET A 175 -23.55 -8.43 3.00
N HIS A 176 -23.28 -7.86 1.82
CA HIS A 176 -24.26 -7.64 0.74
C HIS A 176 -23.78 -8.30 -0.57
N GLY A 177 -23.01 -9.39 -0.46
CA GLY A 177 -22.55 -10.16 -1.60
C GLY A 177 -23.66 -10.99 -2.24
N MET A 178 -23.33 -11.66 -3.34
CA MET A 178 -24.26 -12.59 -3.98
C MET A 178 -24.54 -13.76 -3.02
N ALA A 179 -25.82 -14.16 -2.89
CA ALA A 179 -26.21 -15.22 -1.96
C ALA A 179 -25.62 -16.60 -2.28
N TYR A 180 -25.13 -16.79 -3.52
CA TYR A 180 -24.50 -18.01 -4.01
C TYR A 180 -22.96 -17.91 -4.08
N ALA A 181 -22.38 -16.78 -3.68
CA ALA A 181 -20.93 -16.56 -3.60
C ALA A 181 -20.34 -17.02 -2.26
#